data_AF-A0A2N0VIS8-F1
#
_entry.id   AF-A0A2N0VIS8-F1
#
_cell.length_a   1.000
_cell.length_b   1.000
_cell.length_c   1.000
_cell.angle_alpha   90.00
_cell.angle_beta   90.00
_cell.angle_gamma   90.00
#
_symmetry.space_group_name_H-M   'P 1'
#
loop_
_entity.id
_entity.type
_entity.pdbx_description
1 polymer ?
#
loop_
_entity_poly.entity_id
_entity_poly.type
_entity_poly.pdbx_seq_one_letter_code
_entity_poly.pdbx_strand_id
1 'polypeptide(L)'
;MDKLKALLTNKTFYISLGSLVTLGAILVLLMDFVIMPNYTNYNEGVTVPDVTKLSLEEAEVLLIDYGLRYEIHDRRAHSAYPANYIIDQSPSAKQLVKPNRKVYLTVNSESTPQVVVPKVENLSFRNARLQLENNGLTVGSISYESNRFRNTILRQSIAPEDTVDRGTVVNLVVSDGLGARMVQMPDVEGLRLSEAQQKIMAAGLRVGELRFEPARDVTPNTVLSYSPVGPELQEGESIELVIAERFDAREEAESGAVVDDSTATTPPDTTQIDN
;
A
#
# COMPACT_ATOMS: atom_id res chain seq x y z
N MET A 1 52.46 -14.04 -56.70
CA MET A 1 53.01 -13.96 -55.32
C MET A 1 54.31 -13.15 -55.23
N ASP A 2 55.08 -12.99 -56.32
CA ASP A 2 56.41 -12.35 -56.26
C ASP A 2 56.39 -10.84 -56.02
N LYS A 3 55.40 -10.12 -56.57
CA LYS A 3 55.26 -8.67 -56.33
C LYS A 3 54.99 -8.32 -54.86
N LEU A 4 54.27 -9.20 -54.14
CA LEU A 4 53.98 -9.02 -52.72
C LEU A 4 55.24 -9.25 -51.86
N LYS A 5 56.04 -10.28 -52.18
CA LYS A 5 57.31 -10.55 -51.50
C LYS A 5 58.32 -9.42 -51.72
N ALA A 6 58.40 -8.86 -52.92
CA ALA A 6 59.28 -7.72 -53.24
C ALA A 6 58.89 -6.44 -52.49
N LEU A 7 57.59 -6.22 -52.26
CA LEU A 7 57.07 -5.07 -51.51
C LEU A 7 57.36 -5.21 -50.00
N LEU A 8 57.20 -6.43 -49.46
CA LEU A 8 57.48 -6.77 -48.06
C LEU A 8 58.98 -6.87 -47.70
N THR A 9 59.91 -6.77 -48.65
CA THR A 9 61.37 -6.75 -48.39
C THR A 9 62.01 -5.40 -48.68
N ASN A 10 61.26 -4.43 -49.22
CA ASN A 10 61.79 -3.13 -49.59
C ASN A 10 61.89 -2.19 -48.37
N LYS A 11 63.10 -1.71 -48.08
CA LYS A 11 63.38 -0.78 -46.97
C LYS A 11 62.55 0.51 -47.05
N THR A 12 62.29 1.02 -48.25
CA THR A 12 61.51 2.25 -48.46
C THR A 12 60.03 2.09 -48.10
N PHE A 13 59.47 0.88 -48.27
CA PHE A 13 58.10 0.57 -47.85
C PHE A 13 57.94 0.63 -46.33
N TYR A 14 58.87 0.05 -45.57
CA TYR A 14 58.83 0.14 -44.10
C TYR A 14 59.10 1.55 -43.57
N ILE A 15 59.95 2.34 -44.24
CA ILE A 15 60.17 3.75 -43.87
C ILE A 15 58.90 4.57 -44.10
N SER A 16 58.23 4.42 -45.25
CA SER A 16 56.98 5.14 -45.53
C SER A 16 55.84 4.68 -44.61
N LEU A 17 55.69 3.38 -44.36
CA LEU A 17 54.73 2.84 -43.41
C LEU A 17 55.00 3.34 -41.98
N GLY A 18 56.26 3.33 -41.55
CA GLY A 18 56.68 3.88 -40.26
C GLY A 18 56.34 5.36 -40.15
N SER A 19 56.61 6.15 -41.19
CA SER A 19 56.29 7.59 -41.22
C SER A 19 54.78 7.87 -41.15
N LEU A 20 53.96 7.01 -41.78
CA LEU A 20 52.51 7.12 -41.73
C LEU A 20 51.98 6.80 -40.32
N VAL A 21 52.53 5.76 -39.69
CA VAL A 21 52.16 5.37 -38.32
C VAL A 21 52.60 6.43 -37.32
N THR A 22 53.81 6.98 -37.44
CA THR A 22 54.27 8.06 -36.55
C THR A 22 53.47 9.34 -36.76
N LEU A 23 53.14 9.71 -38.01
CA LEU A 23 52.26 10.85 -38.28
C LEU A 23 50.86 10.65 -37.69
N GLY A 24 50.30 9.45 -37.84
CA GLY A 24 49.02 9.09 -37.21
C GLY A 24 49.08 9.17 -35.68
N ALA A 25 50.14 8.65 -35.06
CA ALA A 25 50.35 8.72 -33.62
C ALA A 25 50.51 10.17 -33.13
N ILE A 26 51.25 11.00 -33.86
CA ILE A 26 51.40 12.44 -33.57
C ILE A 26 50.04 13.13 -33.68
N LEU A 27 49.23 12.81 -34.69
CA LEU A 27 47.90 13.38 -34.86
C LEU A 27 46.99 13.00 -33.70
N VAL A 28 46.99 11.74 -33.26
CA VAL A 28 46.21 11.28 -32.10
C VAL A 28 46.67 11.99 -30.83
N LEU A 29 47.98 12.08 -30.59
CA LEU A 29 48.52 12.79 -29.42
C LEU A 29 48.18 14.28 -29.45
N LEU A 30 48.23 14.93 -30.62
CA LEU A 30 47.84 16.32 -30.78
C LEU A 30 46.34 16.51 -30.53
N MET A 31 45.51 15.58 -31.01
CA MET A 31 44.07 15.56 -30.74
C MET A 31 43.81 15.45 -29.23
N ASP A 32 44.47 14.50 -28.55
CA ASP A 32 44.23 14.18 -27.15
C ASP A 32 44.81 15.22 -26.17
N PHE A 33 46.02 15.74 -26.43
CA PHE A 33 46.69 16.68 -25.53
C PHE A 33 46.43 18.16 -25.81
N VAL A 34 46.07 18.53 -27.05
CA VAL A 34 45.95 19.95 -27.43
C VAL A 34 44.51 20.31 -27.80
N ILE A 35 43.88 19.54 -28.68
CA ILE A 35 42.55 19.88 -29.20
C ILE A 35 41.46 19.55 -28.19
N MET A 36 41.46 18.33 -27.65
CA MET A 36 40.44 17.86 -26.71
C MET A 36 40.37 18.71 -25.44
N PRO A 37 41.48 19.05 -24.74
CA PRO A 37 41.41 19.82 -23.50
C PRO A 37 40.84 21.23 -23.71
N ASN A 38 41.19 21.90 -24.81
CA ASN A 38 40.66 23.22 -25.16
C ASN A 38 39.21 23.19 -25.65
N TYR A 39 38.78 22.11 -26.31
CA TYR A 39 37.42 22.02 -26.83
C TYR A 39 36.40 21.69 -25.73
N THR A 40 36.83 21.02 -24.66
CA THR A 40 35.94 20.45 -23.65
C THR A 40 36.02 21.13 -22.28
N ASN A 41 36.99 22.04 -22.06
CA ASN A 41 37.21 22.77 -20.80
C ASN A 41 37.12 21.84 -19.56
N TYR A 42 37.75 20.67 -19.60
CA TYR A 42 37.66 19.64 -18.55
C TYR A 42 38.04 20.13 -17.13
N ASN A 43 38.77 21.25 -17.01
CA ASN A 43 39.28 21.77 -15.74
C ASN A 43 38.52 22.96 -15.15
N GLU A 44 37.46 23.44 -15.80
CA GLU A 44 36.65 24.54 -15.26
C GLU A 44 35.40 23.95 -14.63
N GLY A 45 35.41 23.86 -13.30
CA GLY A 45 34.24 23.53 -12.50
C GLY A 45 33.83 24.74 -11.67
N VAL A 46 32.54 24.98 -11.57
CA VAL A 46 31.94 25.94 -10.66
C VAL A 46 31.42 25.18 -9.45
N THR A 47 31.76 25.63 -8.26
CA THR A 47 31.20 25.09 -7.02
C THR A 47 29.82 25.67 -6.81
N VAL A 48 28.80 24.81 -6.69
CA VAL A 48 27.42 25.24 -6.47
C VAL A 48 27.31 25.93 -5.09
N PRO A 49 26.84 27.18 -5.02
CA PRO A 49 26.62 27.84 -3.73
C PRO A 49 25.41 27.23 -3.00
N ASP A 50 25.36 27.40 -1.69
CA ASP A 50 24.16 27.09 -0.91
C ASP A 50 23.20 28.26 -1.01
N VAL A 51 22.08 28.04 -1.70
CA VAL A 51 20.98 28.99 -1.84
C VAL A 51 19.78 28.59 -0.99
N THR A 52 19.87 27.50 -0.22
CA THR A 52 18.78 27.13 0.70
C THR A 52 18.60 28.20 1.76
N LYS A 53 17.34 28.44 2.16
CA LYS A 53 16.95 29.45 3.16
C LYS A 53 17.23 30.91 2.75
N LEU A 54 17.64 31.15 1.50
CA LEU A 54 17.66 32.50 0.93
C LEU A 54 16.33 32.81 0.25
N SER A 55 16.04 34.09 0.05
CA SER A 55 14.96 34.49 -0.84
C SER A 55 15.29 34.12 -2.29
N LEU A 56 14.26 33.93 -3.12
CA LEU A 56 14.45 33.65 -4.55
C LEU A 56 15.29 34.73 -5.25
N GLU A 57 15.12 35.99 -4.87
CA GLU A 57 15.85 37.13 -5.42
C GLU A 57 17.33 37.10 -5.04
N GLU A 58 17.65 36.83 -3.76
CA GLU A 58 19.04 36.70 -3.30
C GLU A 58 19.75 35.54 -3.96
N ALA A 59 19.05 34.41 -4.09
CA ALA A 59 19.58 33.22 -4.73
C ALA A 59 19.81 33.39 -6.23
N GLU A 60 18.92 34.10 -6.92
CA GLU A 60 19.10 34.45 -8.34
C GLU A 60 20.40 35.24 -8.54
N VAL A 61 20.62 36.28 -7.74
CA VAL A 61 21.85 37.08 -7.80
C VAL A 61 23.08 36.19 -7.54
N LEU A 62 23.04 35.35 -6.52
CA LEU A 62 24.16 34.48 -6.15
C LEU A 62 24.47 33.43 -7.23
N LEU A 63 23.45 32.81 -7.84
CA LEU A 63 23.65 31.81 -8.89
C LEU A 63 24.20 32.44 -10.17
N ILE A 64 23.72 33.63 -10.54
CA ILE A 64 24.23 34.37 -11.71
C ILE A 64 25.69 34.79 -11.49
N ASP A 65 26.05 35.25 -10.29
CA ASP A 65 27.42 35.63 -9.93
C ASP A 65 28.40 34.44 -10.06
N TYR A 66 27.95 33.24 -9.69
CA TYR A 66 28.70 31.99 -9.87
C TYR A 66 28.69 31.47 -11.32
N GLY A 67 28.01 32.13 -12.27
CA GLY A 67 27.91 31.67 -13.66
C GLY A 67 27.03 30.43 -13.83
N LEU A 68 26.06 30.23 -12.94
CA LEU A 68 25.06 29.17 -12.98
C LEU A 68 23.71 29.73 -13.44
N ARG A 69 22.86 28.84 -13.95
CA ARG A 69 21.46 29.16 -14.27
C ARG A 69 20.55 28.53 -13.24
N TYR A 70 19.34 29.05 -13.10
CA TYR A 70 18.33 28.43 -12.24
C TYR A 70 17.03 28.15 -13.01
N GLU A 71 16.25 27.21 -12.48
CA GLU A 71 14.87 26.96 -12.87
C GLU A 71 14.07 26.54 -11.65
N ILE A 72 12.87 27.10 -11.49
CA ILE A 72 11.95 26.67 -10.45
C ILE A 72 11.30 25.38 -10.93
N HIS A 73 11.69 24.26 -10.31
CA HIS A 73 11.15 22.94 -10.68
C HIS A 73 9.87 22.61 -9.92
N ASP A 74 9.77 23.08 -8.67
CA ASP A 74 8.65 22.77 -7.79
C ASP A 74 8.35 23.93 -6.84
N ARG A 75 7.10 24.05 -6.41
CA ARG A 75 6.65 24.98 -5.37
C ARG A 75 5.87 24.21 -4.32
N ARG A 76 6.32 24.26 -3.07
CA ARG A 76 5.71 23.54 -1.95
C ARG A 76 5.47 24.48 -0.79
N ALA A 77 4.40 24.24 -0.03
CA ALA A 77 4.17 24.96 1.20
C ALA A 77 4.95 24.29 2.36
N HIS A 78 5.70 25.08 3.11
CA HIS A 78 6.42 24.65 4.29
C HIS A 78 6.37 25.74 5.36
N SER A 79 5.77 25.43 6.51
CA SER A 79 5.49 26.40 7.59
C SER A 79 6.73 27.01 8.24
N ALA A 80 7.87 26.32 8.17
CA ALA A 80 9.12 26.82 8.77
C ALA A 80 9.82 27.93 7.95
N TYR A 81 9.36 28.23 6.73
CA TYR A 81 10.01 29.21 5.85
C TYR A 81 9.02 30.30 5.41
N PRO A 82 9.50 31.54 5.15
CA PRO A 82 8.68 32.56 4.52
C PRO A 82 8.36 32.24 3.06
N ALA A 83 7.39 32.94 2.48
CA ALA A 83 7.06 32.87 1.07
C ALA A 83 8.27 33.20 0.19
N ASN A 84 8.41 32.53 -0.96
CA ASN A 84 9.47 32.73 -1.94
C ASN A 84 10.89 32.42 -1.45
N TYR A 85 11.04 31.70 -0.34
CA TYR A 85 12.33 31.17 0.11
C TYR A 85 12.64 29.83 -0.54
N ILE A 86 13.91 29.54 -0.79
CA ILE A 86 14.32 28.25 -1.34
C ILE A 86 14.35 27.21 -0.22
N ILE A 87 13.57 26.16 -0.40
CA ILE A 87 13.50 25.01 0.53
C ILE A 87 14.58 24.00 0.17
N ASP A 88 14.78 23.76 -1.13
CA ASP A 88 15.68 22.73 -1.63
C ASP A 88 16.30 23.13 -2.98
N GLN A 89 17.48 22.59 -3.26
CA GLN A 89 18.21 22.82 -4.50
C GLN A 89 18.81 21.53 -5.05
N SER A 90 18.89 21.43 -6.37
CA SER A 90 19.59 20.35 -7.05
C SER A 90 20.34 20.87 -8.28
N PRO A 91 21.67 20.71 -8.39
CA PRO A 91 22.56 19.94 -7.52
C PRO A 91 22.76 20.53 -6.11
N SER A 92 23.26 19.72 -5.18
CA SER A 92 23.46 20.13 -3.79
C SER A 92 24.57 21.15 -3.63
N ALA A 93 24.52 21.91 -2.54
CA ALA A 93 25.55 22.89 -2.21
C ALA A 93 26.94 22.25 -2.15
N LYS A 94 27.96 23.03 -2.54
CA LYS A 94 29.38 22.67 -2.59
C LYS A 94 29.74 21.60 -3.63
N GLN A 95 28.77 21.12 -4.41
CA GLN A 95 29.06 20.19 -5.50
C GLN A 95 29.76 20.92 -6.65
N LEU A 96 30.78 20.30 -7.24
CA LEU A 96 31.45 20.83 -8.44
C LEU A 96 30.63 20.48 -9.69
N VAL A 97 30.25 21.48 -10.48
CA VAL A 97 29.49 21.32 -11.71
C VAL A 97 30.15 22.06 -12.87
N LYS A 98 29.77 21.72 -14.10
CA LYS A 98 30.22 22.49 -15.27
C LYS A 98 29.63 23.91 -15.24
N PRO A 99 30.32 24.93 -15.79
CA PRO A 99 29.78 26.26 -15.97
C PRO A 99 28.43 26.23 -16.70
N ASN A 100 27.57 27.22 -16.43
CA ASN A 100 26.25 27.35 -17.05
C ASN A 100 25.30 26.16 -16.78
N ARG A 101 25.62 25.33 -15.78
CA ARG A 101 24.74 24.29 -15.27
C ARG A 101 23.48 24.93 -14.69
N LYS A 102 22.34 24.31 -14.98
CA LYS A 102 21.06 24.67 -14.40
C LYS A 102 20.89 24.03 -13.02
N VAL A 103 20.59 24.86 -12.02
CA VAL A 103 20.23 24.48 -10.65
C VAL A 103 18.70 24.54 -10.53
N TYR A 104 18.10 23.40 -10.21
CA TYR A 104 16.67 23.30 -9.96
C TYR A 104 16.38 23.70 -8.53
N LEU A 105 15.44 24.63 -8.36
CA LEU A 105 15.06 25.17 -7.08
C LEU A 105 13.65 24.72 -6.71
N THR A 106 13.47 24.33 -5.46
CA THR A 106 12.16 24.17 -4.83
C THR A 106 11.88 25.39 -3.99
N VAL A 107 10.85 26.15 -4.35
CA VAL A 107 10.53 27.42 -3.72
C VAL A 107 9.33 27.25 -2.79
N ASN A 108 9.39 27.89 -1.62
CA ASN A 108 8.28 27.92 -0.69
C ASN A 108 7.13 28.77 -1.25
N SER A 109 5.95 28.19 -1.34
CA SER A 109 4.72 28.91 -1.69
C SER A 109 3.88 29.18 -0.45
N GLU A 110 3.18 30.31 -0.43
CA GLU A 110 2.21 30.63 0.63
C GLU A 110 1.03 29.66 0.65
N SER A 111 0.62 29.19 -0.53
CA SER A 111 -0.49 28.28 -0.71
C SER A 111 -0.01 26.92 -1.22
N THR A 112 -0.63 25.86 -0.72
CA THR A 112 -0.55 24.52 -1.30
C THR A 112 -1.15 24.55 -2.72
N PRO A 113 -0.64 23.76 -3.69
CA PRO A 113 -1.31 23.62 -4.97
C PRO A 113 -2.76 23.21 -4.78
N GLN A 114 -3.68 23.95 -5.35
CA GLN A 114 -5.10 23.66 -5.26
C GLN A 114 -5.55 22.65 -6.32
N VAL A 115 -6.56 21.86 -5.98
CA VAL A 115 -7.18 20.85 -6.83
C VAL A 115 -8.69 20.98 -6.73
N VAL A 116 -9.38 20.61 -7.81
CA VAL A 116 -10.85 20.62 -7.85
C VAL A 116 -11.36 19.29 -7.30
N VAL A 117 -12.35 19.35 -6.42
CA VAL A 117 -12.99 18.16 -5.85
C VAL A 117 -13.90 17.54 -6.91
N PRO A 118 -13.64 16.30 -7.34
CA PRO A 118 -14.50 15.63 -8.31
C PRO A 118 -15.83 15.23 -7.69
N LYS A 119 -16.88 15.13 -8.52
CA LYS A 119 -18.13 14.48 -8.13
C LYS A 119 -17.94 12.97 -8.05
N VAL A 120 -18.12 12.40 -6.87
CA VAL A 120 -18.05 10.96 -6.62
C VAL A 120 -19.35 10.34 -6.13
N GLU A 121 -20.40 11.13 -5.95
CA GLU A 121 -21.76 10.66 -5.65
C GLU A 121 -22.29 9.70 -6.73
N ASN A 122 -23.01 8.66 -6.31
CA ASN A 122 -23.55 7.58 -7.16
C ASN A 122 -22.49 6.69 -7.83
N LEU A 123 -21.20 6.88 -7.54
CA LEU A 123 -20.17 5.94 -7.95
C LEU A 123 -20.03 4.80 -6.94
N SER A 124 -19.43 3.69 -7.37
CA SER A 124 -18.97 2.67 -6.44
C SER A 124 -17.86 3.24 -5.55
N PHE A 125 -17.77 2.79 -4.30
CA PHE A 125 -16.71 3.20 -3.37
C PHE A 125 -15.31 3.06 -3.98
N ARG A 126 -15.07 1.97 -4.72
CA ARG A 126 -13.80 1.72 -5.42
C ARG A 126 -13.50 2.80 -6.46
N ASN A 127 -14.47 3.17 -7.29
CA ASN A 127 -14.27 4.18 -8.33
C ASN A 127 -14.11 5.58 -7.73
N ALA A 128 -14.93 5.91 -6.72
CA ALA A 128 -14.84 7.15 -5.98
C ALA A 128 -13.45 7.35 -5.36
N ARG A 129 -12.91 6.32 -4.70
CA ARG A 129 -11.56 6.34 -4.13
C ARG A 129 -10.50 6.64 -5.18
N LEU A 130 -10.50 5.90 -6.29
CA LEU A 130 -9.54 6.11 -7.38
C LEU A 130 -9.63 7.53 -7.96
N GLN A 131 -10.85 8.05 -8.12
CA GLN A 131 -11.05 9.39 -8.66
C GLN A 131 -10.56 10.49 -7.72
N LEU A 132 -10.75 10.34 -6.40
CA LEU A 132 -10.21 11.25 -5.39
C LEU A 132 -8.68 11.21 -5.37
N GLU A 133 -8.09 10.02 -5.29
CA GLU A 133 -6.63 9.82 -5.25
C GLU A 133 -5.96 10.39 -6.52
N ASN A 134 -6.54 10.17 -7.70
CA ASN A 134 -6.03 10.70 -8.97
C ASN A 134 -6.08 12.24 -9.05
N ASN A 135 -7.00 12.88 -8.33
CA ASN A 135 -7.07 14.34 -8.21
C ASN A 135 -6.19 14.88 -7.06
N GLY A 136 -5.38 14.03 -6.43
CA GLY A 136 -4.50 14.41 -5.33
C GLY A 136 -5.25 14.67 -4.02
N LEU A 137 -6.41 14.05 -3.82
CA LEU A 137 -7.20 14.10 -2.59
C LEU A 137 -7.06 12.77 -1.83
N THR A 138 -7.34 12.80 -0.52
CA THR A 138 -7.25 11.62 0.34
C THR A 138 -8.63 11.20 0.81
N VAL A 139 -8.94 9.90 0.80
CA VAL A 139 -10.19 9.40 1.40
C VAL A 139 -10.05 9.38 2.92
N GLY A 140 -11.00 9.99 3.61
CA GLY A 140 -11.05 10.09 5.06
C GLY A 140 -11.92 9.02 5.71
N SER A 141 -12.76 9.44 6.66
CA SER A 141 -13.70 8.56 7.33
C SER A 141 -14.82 8.10 6.40
N ILE A 142 -15.26 6.88 6.65
CA ILE A 142 -16.35 6.24 5.91
C ILE A 142 -17.46 5.96 6.92
N SER A 143 -18.65 6.49 6.66
CA SER A 143 -19.87 6.14 7.38
C SER A 143 -20.82 5.38 6.47
N TYR A 144 -21.67 4.53 7.07
CA TYR A 144 -22.65 3.76 6.33
C TYR A 144 -24.07 4.24 6.62
N GLU A 145 -24.92 4.21 5.59
CA GLU A 145 -26.34 4.56 5.69
C GLU A 145 -27.16 3.57 4.86
N SER A 146 -28.36 3.26 5.35
CA SER A 146 -29.26 2.30 4.72
C SER A 146 -29.77 2.79 3.36
N ASN A 147 -29.34 2.13 2.30
CA ASN A 147 -29.84 2.36 0.94
C ASN A 147 -29.75 1.08 0.09
N ARG A 148 -30.68 0.93 -0.87
CA ARG A 148 -30.77 -0.26 -1.74
C ARG A 148 -29.52 -0.54 -2.58
N PHE A 149 -28.70 0.46 -2.88
CA PHE A 149 -27.55 0.33 -3.79
C PHE A 149 -26.25 0.08 -3.02
N ARG A 150 -25.94 -1.18 -2.70
CA ARG A 150 -24.73 -1.55 -1.92
C ARG A 150 -23.44 -0.92 -2.47
N ASN A 151 -22.56 -0.47 -1.58
CA ASN A 151 -21.23 0.07 -1.89
C ASN A 151 -21.24 1.29 -2.84
N THR A 152 -22.36 2.00 -2.89
CA THR A 152 -22.51 3.24 -3.67
C THR A 152 -22.32 4.44 -2.76
N ILE A 153 -21.59 5.47 -3.22
CA ILE A 153 -21.45 6.73 -2.48
C ILE A 153 -22.77 7.48 -2.51
N LEU A 154 -23.30 7.78 -1.33
CA LEU A 154 -24.50 8.58 -1.16
C LEU A 154 -24.15 10.06 -1.07
N ARG A 155 -23.10 10.39 -0.31
CA ARG A 155 -22.68 11.78 -0.04
C ARG A 155 -21.17 11.87 0.13
N GLN A 156 -20.62 13.04 -0.20
CA GLN A 156 -19.23 13.43 0.06
C GLN A 156 -19.21 14.67 0.97
N SER A 157 -18.18 14.81 1.81
CA SER A 157 -18.11 15.90 2.80
C SER A 157 -17.79 17.27 2.22
N ILE A 158 -17.19 17.31 1.01
CA ILE A 158 -16.85 18.54 0.29
C ILE A 158 -17.60 18.52 -1.02
N ALA A 159 -18.21 19.65 -1.41
CA ALA A 159 -19.05 19.67 -2.60
C ALA A 159 -18.19 19.45 -3.87
N PRO A 160 -18.76 18.84 -4.91
CA PRO A 160 -18.09 18.76 -6.20
C PRO A 160 -17.84 20.17 -6.77
N GLU A 161 -16.77 20.31 -7.55
CA GLU A 161 -16.27 21.57 -8.14
C GLU A 161 -15.67 22.56 -7.14
N ASP A 162 -15.75 22.30 -5.83
CA ASP A 162 -15.02 23.09 -4.83
C ASP A 162 -13.51 22.96 -5.07
N THR A 163 -12.79 24.06 -4.85
CA THR A 163 -11.33 24.10 -4.97
C THR A 163 -10.71 24.02 -3.58
N VAL A 164 -9.88 23.01 -3.35
CA VAL A 164 -9.25 22.74 -2.05
C VAL A 164 -7.76 22.48 -2.22
N ASP A 165 -7.01 22.53 -1.13
CA ASP A 165 -5.59 22.20 -1.16
C ASP A 165 -5.37 20.73 -1.52
N ARG A 166 -4.35 20.44 -2.33
CA ARG A 166 -3.93 19.07 -2.60
C ARG A 166 -3.60 18.35 -1.28
N GLY A 167 -4.05 17.12 -1.15
CA GLY A 167 -3.94 16.30 0.05
C GLY A 167 -5.13 16.43 1.01
N THR A 168 -6.06 17.35 0.74
CA THR A 168 -7.30 17.50 1.52
C THR A 168 -8.04 16.18 1.66
N VAL A 169 -8.57 15.94 2.86
CA VAL A 169 -9.29 14.71 3.21
C VAL A 169 -10.78 14.87 2.89
N VAL A 170 -11.33 13.95 2.11
CA VAL A 170 -12.76 13.87 1.76
C VAL A 170 -13.38 12.67 2.47
N ASN A 171 -14.34 12.92 3.36
CA ASN A 171 -15.10 11.88 4.04
C ASN A 171 -16.30 11.47 3.17
N LEU A 172 -16.67 10.19 3.24
CA LEU A 172 -17.69 9.60 2.36
C LEU A 172 -18.78 8.89 3.18
N VAL A 173 -20.02 9.06 2.74
CA VAL A 173 -21.16 8.26 3.21
C VAL A 173 -21.46 7.21 2.16
N VAL A 174 -21.41 5.94 2.55
CA VAL A 174 -21.54 4.78 1.67
C VAL A 174 -22.82 4.02 2.01
N SER A 175 -23.49 3.54 0.98
CA SER A 175 -24.65 2.68 1.13
C SER A 175 -24.27 1.27 1.59
N ASP A 176 -24.90 0.78 2.66
CA ASP A 176 -24.74 -0.58 3.18
C ASP A 176 -25.44 -1.66 2.32
N GLY A 177 -26.30 -1.25 1.38
CA GLY A 177 -27.08 -2.18 0.55
C GLY A 177 -28.31 -2.76 1.25
N LEU A 178 -28.78 -2.17 2.34
CA LEU A 178 -30.01 -2.48 3.05
C LEU A 178 -31.09 -1.48 2.67
N GLY A 179 -32.32 -1.96 2.47
CA GLY A 179 -33.46 -1.08 2.15
C GLY A 179 -33.97 -0.34 3.39
N ALA A 180 -34.80 0.68 3.17
CA ALA A 180 -35.56 1.31 4.26
C ALA A 180 -36.78 0.47 4.72
N ARG A 181 -37.00 -0.69 4.09
CA ARG A 181 -38.14 -1.57 4.37
C ARG A 181 -37.78 -2.51 5.51
N MET A 182 -38.59 -2.47 6.57
CA MET A 182 -38.53 -3.43 7.65
C MET A 182 -39.38 -4.65 7.30
N VAL A 183 -38.92 -5.84 7.70
CA VAL A 183 -39.62 -7.11 7.55
C VAL A 183 -39.64 -7.84 8.88
N GLN A 184 -40.71 -8.58 9.15
CA GLN A 184 -40.85 -9.32 10.40
C GLN A 184 -39.95 -10.55 10.41
N MET A 185 -39.26 -10.77 11.54
CA MET A 185 -38.42 -11.94 11.71
C MET A 185 -39.29 -13.20 11.86
N PRO A 186 -39.18 -14.19 10.96
CA PRO A 186 -39.92 -15.43 11.10
C PRO A 186 -39.41 -16.25 12.29
N ASP A 187 -40.30 -17.02 12.89
CA ASP A 187 -39.92 -18.02 13.90
C ASP A 187 -39.18 -19.18 13.23
N VAL A 188 -37.87 -19.28 13.55
CA VAL A 188 -36.91 -20.22 12.96
C VAL A 188 -36.19 -21.07 14.00
N GLU A 189 -36.35 -20.76 15.29
CA GLU A 189 -35.73 -21.51 16.37
C GLU A 189 -36.38 -22.91 16.50
N GLY A 190 -35.57 -23.94 16.69
CA GLY A 190 -36.06 -25.32 16.73
C GLY A 190 -36.44 -25.92 15.37
N LEU A 191 -36.36 -25.15 14.28
CA LEU A 191 -36.55 -25.68 12.92
C LEU A 191 -35.27 -26.32 12.39
N ARG A 192 -35.43 -27.24 11.43
CA ARG A 192 -34.29 -27.73 10.65
C ARG A 192 -33.70 -26.63 9.79
N LEU A 193 -32.38 -26.66 9.59
CA LEU A 193 -31.66 -25.66 8.80
C LEU A 193 -32.32 -25.36 7.44
N SER A 194 -32.72 -26.39 6.69
CA SER A 194 -33.37 -26.21 5.38
C SER A 194 -34.69 -25.45 5.45
N GLU A 195 -35.49 -25.69 6.49
CA GLU A 195 -36.78 -25.03 6.68
C GLU A 195 -36.59 -23.59 7.18
N ALA A 196 -35.66 -23.38 8.11
CA ALA A 196 -35.26 -22.05 8.56
C ALA A 196 -34.77 -21.18 7.38
N GLN A 197 -33.89 -21.72 6.53
CA GLN A 197 -33.40 -21.03 5.34
C GLN A 197 -34.54 -20.62 4.39
N GLN A 198 -35.52 -21.51 4.15
CA GLN A 198 -36.67 -21.19 3.32
C GLN A 198 -37.52 -20.06 3.91
N LYS A 199 -37.81 -20.10 5.22
CA LYS A 199 -38.58 -19.04 5.89
C LYS A 199 -37.86 -17.70 5.87
N ILE A 200 -36.55 -17.69 6.13
CA ILE A 200 -35.71 -16.47 6.11
C ILE A 200 -35.73 -15.83 4.71
N MET A 201 -35.50 -16.64 3.66
CA MET A 201 -35.53 -16.13 2.29
C MET A 201 -36.92 -15.64 1.87
N ALA A 202 -37.99 -16.33 2.30
CA ALA A 202 -39.37 -15.93 2.01
C ALA A 202 -39.75 -14.61 2.71
N ALA A 203 -39.17 -14.35 3.88
CA ALA A 203 -39.30 -13.08 4.59
C ALA A 203 -38.42 -11.95 3.99
N GLY A 204 -37.68 -12.19 2.92
CA GLY A 204 -36.82 -11.18 2.29
C GLY A 204 -35.50 -10.92 3.04
N LEU A 205 -35.15 -11.78 3.99
CA LEU A 205 -33.88 -11.75 4.72
C LEU A 205 -32.87 -12.69 4.05
N ARG A 206 -31.59 -12.56 4.40
CA ARG A 206 -30.52 -13.41 3.87
C ARG A 206 -29.97 -14.30 4.97
N VAL A 207 -29.56 -15.50 4.60
CA VAL A 207 -28.84 -16.41 5.49
C VAL A 207 -27.37 -16.00 5.44
N GLY A 208 -26.82 -15.64 6.60
CA GLY A 208 -25.44 -15.22 6.78
C GLY A 208 -24.53 -16.40 7.12
N GLU A 209 -23.67 -16.18 8.11
CA GLU A 209 -22.74 -17.19 8.60
C GLU A 209 -23.48 -18.31 9.36
N LEU A 210 -22.98 -19.54 9.25
CA LEU A 210 -23.52 -20.70 9.94
C LEU A 210 -22.49 -21.16 10.97
N ARG A 211 -22.86 -21.16 12.25
CA ARG A 211 -22.03 -21.61 13.35
C ARG A 211 -22.60 -22.91 13.91
N PHE A 212 -21.76 -23.92 14.07
CA PHE A 212 -22.17 -25.21 14.61
C PHE A 212 -21.74 -25.33 16.08
N GLU A 213 -22.65 -25.74 16.95
CA GLU A 213 -22.40 -25.93 18.38
C GLU A 213 -22.90 -27.31 18.85
N PRO A 214 -22.09 -28.05 19.62
CA PRO A 214 -22.50 -29.34 20.18
C PRO A 214 -23.70 -29.16 21.11
N ALA A 215 -24.82 -29.82 20.79
CA ALA A 215 -26.02 -29.77 21.61
C ALA A 215 -26.41 -31.15 22.13
N ARG A 216 -26.68 -31.23 23.43
CA ARG A 216 -27.31 -32.42 24.05
C ARG A 216 -28.82 -32.33 23.86
N ASP A 217 -29.45 -33.46 23.63
CA ASP A 217 -30.92 -33.59 23.57
C ASP A 217 -31.61 -32.77 22.46
N VAL A 218 -30.86 -32.28 21.47
CA VAL A 218 -31.38 -31.60 20.28
C VAL A 218 -31.05 -32.41 19.03
N THR A 219 -32.00 -32.48 18.09
CA THR A 219 -31.76 -33.16 16.82
C THR A 219 -30.65 -32.43 16.04
N PRO A 220 -29.64 -33.13 15.49
CA PRO A 220 -28.62 -32.49 14.67
C PRO A 220 -29.22 -31.72 13.49
N ASN A 221 -28.54 -30.65 13.08
CA ASN A 221 -28.94 -29.74 12.01
C ASN A 221 -30.21 -28.91 12.30
N THR A 222 -30.46 -28.64 13.58
CA THR A 222 -31.56 -27.79 14.07
C THR A 222 -31.03 -26.43 14.49
N VAL A 223 -31.74 -25.36 14.19
CA VAL A 223 -31.38 -24.00 14.61
C VAL A 223 -31.57 -23.87 16.13
N LEU A 224 -30.49 -23.54 16.82
CA LEU A 224 -30.45 -23.28 18.27
C LEU A 224 -30.74 -21.82 18.57
N SER A 225 -30.13 -20.92 17.82
CA SER A 225 -30.27 -19.48 18.00
C SER A 225 -29.87 -18.74 16.73
N TYR A 226 -30.14 -17.44 16.69
CA TYR A 226 -29.81 -16.58 15.58
C TYR A 226 -29.41 -15.18 16.05
N SER A 227 -28.70 -14.46 15.19
CA SER A 227 -28.30 -13.08 15.44
C SER A 227 -28.38 -12.27 14.13
N PRO A 228 -28.92 -11.05 14.13
CA PRO A 228 -29.43 -10.28 15.28
C PRO A 228 -30.82 -10.74 15.76
N VAL A 229 -31.11 -10.55 17.05
CA VAL A 229 -32.44 -10.82 17.65
C VAL A 229 -33.29 -9.56 17.60
N GLY A 230 -34.45 -9.62 16.96
CA GLY A 230 -35.38 -8.49 16.89
C GLY A 230 -36.71 -8.87 16.21
N PRO A 231 -37.82 -8.17 16.52
CA PRO A 231 -39.12 -8.44 15.90
C PRO A 231 -39.18 -7.99 14.43
N GLU A 232 -38.39 -6.97 14.08
CA GLU A 232 -38.31 -6.40 12.75
C GLU A 232 -36.85 -6.17 12.37
N LEU A 233 -36.50 -6.55 11.14
CA LEU A 233 -35.16 -6.49 10.58
C LEU A 233 -35.21 -5.80 9.21
N GLN A 234 -34.08 -5.27 8.75
CA GLN A 234 -34.05 -4.60 7.44
C GLN A 234 -34.09 -5.64 6.31
N GLU A 235 -34.85 -5.35 5.26
CA GLU A 235 -34.91 -6.22 4.09
C GLU A 235 -33.50 -6.42 3.49
N GLY A 236 -33.13 -7.68 3.30
CA GLY A 236 -31.81 -8.09 2.82
C GLY A 236 -30.71 -8.13 3.89
N GLU A 237 -31.03 -7.90 5.16
CA GLU A 237 -30.14 -8.12 6.30
C GLU A 237 -29.76 -9.61 6.42
N SER A 238 -28.52 -9.87 6.80
CA SER A 238 -27.98 -11.23 6.90
C SER A 238 -28.10 -11.73 8.34
N ILE A 239 -28.69 -12.91 8.51
CA ILE A 239 -28.91 -13.55 9.81
C ILE A 239 -27.88 -14.66 10.00
N GLU A 240 -27.08 -14.56 11.06
CA GLU A 240 -26.22 -15.65 11.52
C GLU A 240 -27.08 -16.70 12.23
N LEU A 241 -26.86 -17.98 11.92
CA LEU A 241 -27.57 -19.09 12.54
C LEU A 241 -26.60 -19.98 13.32
N VAL A 242 -26.94 -20.27 14.57
CA VAL A 242 -26.27 -21.30 15.37
C VAL A 242 -27.04 -22.60 15.23
N ILE A 243 -26.35 -23.67 14.86
CA ILE A 243 -26.94 -24.96 14.49
C ILE A 243 -26.42 -26.04 15.44
N ALA A 244 -27.31 -26.91 15.88
CA ALA A 244 -26.96 -28.08 16.66
C ALA A 244 -26.14 -29.06 15.81
N GLU A 245 -24.92 -29.35 16.24
CA GLU A 245 -24.17 -30.51 15.79
C GLU A 245 -24.27 -31.65 16.80
N ARG A 246 -23.94 -32.86 16.35
CA ARG A 246 -23.97 -34.06 17.19
C ARG A 246 -22.97 -33.90 18.34
N PHE A 247 -23.47 -34.02 19.56
CA PHE A 247 -22.60 -34.10 20.74
C PHE A 247 -21.89 -35.46 20.75
N ASP A 248 -20.64 -35.50 20.29
CA ASP A 248 -19.79 -36.67 20.47
C ASP A 248 -19.20 -36.63 21.89
N ALA A 249 -19.85 -37.35 22.81
CA ALA A 249 -19.25 -37.65 24.10
C ALA A 249 -17.97 -38.48 23.84
N ARG A 250 -16.80 -37.87 24.04
CA ARG A 250 -15.58 -38.67 24.24
C ARG A 250 -15.80 -39.47 25.51
N GLU A 251 -15.89 -40.80 25.41
CA GLU A 251 -15.72 -41.68 26.57
C GLU A 251 -14.37 -41.34 27.21
N GLU A 252 -14.39 -40.85 28.45
CA GLU A 252 -13.23 -40.95 29.31
C GLU A 252 -12.95 -42.44 29.46
N ALA A 253 -11.79 -42.88 28.97
CA ALA A 253 -11.36 -44.26 29.13
C ALA A 253 -11.46 -44.66 30.61
N GLU A 254 -12.26 -45.68 30.91
CA GLU A 254 -12.30 -46.32 32.22
C GLU A 254 -10.90 -46.85 32.56
N SER A 255 -10.09 -46.03 33.23
CA SER A 255 -8.87 -46.49 33.90
C SER A 255 -9.23 -46.77 35.35
N GLY A 256 -9.57 -48.02 35.65
CA GLY A 256 -10.02 -48.35 37.00
C GLY A 256 -10.28 -49.82 37.32
N ALA A 257 -9.59 -50.77 36.70
CA ALA A 257 -9.49 -52.12 37.24
C ALA A 257 -8.10 -52.31 37.86
N VAL A 258 -7.96 -52.01 39.15
CA VAL A 258 -6.84 -52.53 39.96
C VAL A 258 -7.22 -53.96 40.33
N VAL A 259 -6.53 -54.94 39.75
CA VAL A 259 -6.61 -56.32 40.22
C VAL A 259 -5.81 -56.39 41.52
N ASP A 260 -6.51 -56.35 42.65
CA ASP A 260 -5.94 -56.63 43.97
C ASP A 260 -5.91 -58.16 44.18
N ASP A 261 -4.79 -58.78 43.80
CA ASP A 261 -4.50 -60.18 44.11
C ASP A 261 -4.09 -60.30 45.59
N SER A 262 -5.10 -60.47 46.45
CA SER A 262 -4.91 -60.78 47.86
C SER A 262 -4.87 -62.30 48.09
N THR A 263 -3.81 -62.96 47.63
CA THR A 263 -3.38 -64.28 48.13
C THR A 263 -2.08 -64.18 48.92
N ALA A 264 -2.15 -63.51 50.07
CA ALA A 264 -1.15 -63.60 51.12
C ALA A 264 -1.85 -63.79 52.48
N THR A 265 -2.25 -65.04 52.76
CA THR A 265 -2.68 -65.46 54.10
C THR A 265 -1.44 -65.61 54.99
N THR A 266 -1.32 -64.76 56.02
CA THR A 266 -0.43 -64.98 57.17
C THR A 266 -1.31 -65.13 58.42
N PRO A 267 -1.02 -66.07 59.34
CA PRO A 267 -2.02 -66.75 60.15
C PRO A 267 -2.30 -66.06 61.50
N PRO A 268 -3.44 -66.36 62.16
CA PRO A 268 -3.67 -65.92 63.52
C PRO A 268 -2.98 -66.85 64.52
N ASP A 269 -2.21 -66.23 65.42
CA ASP A 269 -1.63 -66.82 66.62
C ASP A 269 -2.70 -66.89 67.73
N THR A 270 -2.87 -68.07 68.33
CA THR A 270 -3.37 -68.23 69.70
C THR A 270 -2.97 -69.63 70.22
N THR A 271 -1.95 -69.62 71.08
CA THR A 271 -1.76 -70.46 72.28
C THR A 271 -2.89 -71.42 72.66
N GLN A 272 -2.60 -72.72 72.85
CA GLN A 272 -2.90 -73.49 74.07
C GLN A 272 -2.33 -74.94 74.08
N ILE A 273 -1.45 -75.20 75.06
CA ILE A 273 -1.48 -76.23 76.13
C ILE A 273 -1.25 -77.74 75.81
N ASP A 274 -0.19 -78.25 76.45
CA ASP A 274 0.13 -79.57 77.07
C ASP A 274 -0.22 -80.91 76.39
N ASN A 275 0.81 -81.70 76.07
CA ASN A 275 1.36 -82.79 76.92
C ASN A 275 2.62 -83.40 76.30
#